data_AF-A0AAD0J0S2-F1
#
_entry.id   AF-A0AAD0J0S2-F1
#
_cell.length_a   1.000
_cell.length_b   1.000
_cell.length_c   1.000
_cell.angle_alpha   90.00
_cell.angle_beta   90.00
_cell.angle_gamma   90.00
#
_symmetry.space_group_name_H-M   'P 1'
#
loop_
_entity.id
_entity.type
_entity.pdbx_description
1 polymer ?
#
loop_
_entity_poly.entity_id
_entity_poly.type
_entity_poly.pdbx_seq_one_letter_code
_entity_poly.pdbx_strand_id
1 'polypeptide(L)' 'MRDQFKAKLAERLEHPRIPSAKLHGHPDRYKIKLRGVGYRLVYEVRDAEVIVLVVAVGRRERDAVYLAEMKR' A
#
# COMPACT_ATOMS: atom_id res chain seq x y z
N MET A 1 -11.54 -0.08 -6.57
CA MET A 1 -10.08 -0.08 -6.28
C MET A 1 -9.58 1.31 -5.93
N ARG A 2 -9.80 2.33 -6.78
CA ARG A 2 -9.47 3.74 -6.46
C ARG A 2 -10.07 4.20 -5.13
N ASP A 3 -11.36 3.94 -4.89
CA ASP A 3 -12.04 4.41 -3.67
C ASP A 3 -11.58 3.68 -2.42
N GLN A 4 -11.23 2.39 -2.54
CA GLN A 4 -10.63 1.63 -1.44
C GLN A 4 -9.26 2.21 -1.03
N PHE A 5 -8.45 2.63 -2.00
CA PHE A 5 -7.20 3.34 -1.69
C PHE A 5 -7.45 4.72 -1.10
N LYS A 6 -8.41 5.50 -1.63
CA LYS A 6 -8.77 6.80 -1.05
C LYS A 6 -9.19 6.68 0.41
N ALA A 7 -10.06 5.72 0.74
CA ALA A 7 -10.48 5.46 2.12
C ALA A 7 -9.29 5.14 3.02
N LYS A 8 -8.41 4.24 2.58
CA LYS A 8 -7.20 3.89 3.36
C LYS A 8 -6.20 5.04 3.46
N LEU A 9 -6.09 5.88 2.44
CA LEU A 9 -5.23 7.06 2.47
C LEU A 9 -5.76 8.13 3.43
N ALA A 10 -7.09 8.30 3.53
CA ALA A 10 -7.68 9.19 4.53
C ALA A 10 -7.28 8.76 5.96
N GLU A 11 -7.33 7.45 6.26
CA GLU A 11 -6.80 6.92 7.54
C GLU A 11 -5.31 7.25 7.75
N ARG A 12 -4.51 7.36 6.67
CA ARG A 12 -3.07 7.72 6.77
C ARG A 12 -2.82 9.20 6.91
N LEU A 13 -3.78 10.06 6.61
CA LEU A 13 -3.62 11.48 6.90
C LEU A 13 -3.62 11.74 8.42
N GLU A 14 -4.35 10.92 9.19
CA GLU A 14 -4.34 11.00 10.66
C GLU A 14 -3.12 10.29 11.26
N HIS A 15 -2.82 9.07 10.80
CA HIS A 15 -1.70 8.26 11.29
C HIS A 15 -0.83 7.72 10.14
N PRO A 16 0.08 8.55 9.59
CA PRO A 16 0.83 8.21 8.38
C PRO A 16 1.92 7.15 8.61
N ARG A 17 2.56 7.15 9.80
CA ARG A 17 3.70 6.28 10.11
C ARG A 17 3.26 5.00 10.80
N ILE A 18 2.97 3.96 10.02
CA ILE A 18 2.53 2.65 10.56
C ILE A 18 3.68 1.64 10.55
N PRO A 19 4.24 1.24 11.71
CA PRO A 19 5.43 0.38 11.78
C PRO A 19 5.28 -0.95 11.02
N SER A 20 4.14 -1.63 11.16
CA SER A 20 3.86 -2.90 10.47
C SER A 20 3.74 -2.77 8.94
N ALA A 21 3.50 -1.55 8.44
CA ALA A 21 3.40 -1.25 7.02
C ALA A 21 4.72 -0.75 6.42
N LYS A 22 5.77 -0.53 7.23
CA LYS A 22 7.03 0.04 6.78
C LYS A 22 7.66 -0.79 5.65
N LEU A 23 8.18 -0.08 4.66
CA LEU A 23 8.93 -0.68 3.57
C LEU A 23 10.37 -0.93 4.05
N HIS A 24 10.84 -2.17 3.94
CA HIS A 24 12.18 -2.52 4.34
C HIS A 24 13.22 -1.72 3.52
N GLY A 25 14.28 -1.25 4.17
CA GLY A 25 15.31 -0.43 3.54
C GLY A 25 14.92 1.04 3.28
N HIS A 26 13.70 1.45 3.63
CA HIS A 26 13.24 2.84 3.42
C HIS A 26 12.67 3.42 4.73
N PRO A 27 13.24 4.52 5.26
CA PRO A 27 12.87 5.05 6.57
C PRO A 27 11.43 5.60 6.62
N ASP A 28 10.99 6.23 5.52
CA ASP A 28 9.74 6.99 5.49
C ASP A 28 8.71 6.45 4.50
N ARG A 29 8.92 5.23 3.99
CA ARG A 29 8.00 4.59 3.06
C ARG A 29 7.20 3.48 3.70
N TYR A 30 5.94 3.41 3.35
CA TYR A 30 4.96 2.50 3.92
C TYR A 30 4.06 1.93 2.82
N LYS A 31 3.46 0.76 3.06
CA LYS A 31 2.62 0.07 2.07
C LYS A 31 1.19 -0.14 2.55
N ILE A 32 0.23 0.15 1.67
CA ILE A 32 -1.18 -0.26 1.81
C ILE A 32 -1.37 -1.51 0.95
N LYS A 33 -1.98 -2.56 1.52
CA LYS A 33 -2.27 -3.82 0.82
C LYS A 33 -3.78 -3.99 0.71
N LEU A 34 -4.32 -3.97 -0.50
CA LEU A 34 -5.71 -4.36 -0.77
C LEU A 34 -5.71 -5.84 -1.17
N ARG A 35 -5.77 -6.72 -0.16
CA ARG A 35 -5.62 -8.17 -0.37
C ARG A 35 -6.71 -8.77 -1.25
N GLY A 36 -7.97 -8.37 -1.06
CA GLY A 36 -9.10 -8.94 -1.80
C GLY A 36 -9.06 -8.68 -3.31
N VAL A 37 -8.32 -7.66 -3.76
CA VAL A 37 -8.17 -7.32 -5.19
C VAL A 37 -6.74 -7.47 -5.69
N GLY A 38 -5.83 -7.96 -4.85
CA GLY A 38 -4.45 -8.20 -5.26
C GLY A 38 -3.63 -6.94 -5.54
N TYR A 39 -3.88 -5.80 -4.88
CA TYR A 39 -3.13 -4.55 -5.13
C TYR A 39 -2.32 -4.04 -3.94
N ARG A 40 -1.27 -3.28 -4.24
CA ARG A 40 -0.48 -2.53 -3.27
C ARG A 40 -0.28 -1.09 -3.72
N LEU A 41 -0.24 -0.20 -2.73
CA LEU A 41 0.18 1.19 -2.88
C LEU A 41 1.34 1.42 -1.92
N VAL A 42 2.37 2.12 -2.39
CA VAL A 42 3.48 2.62 -1.56
C VAL A 42 3.36 4.13 -1.46
N TYR A 43 3.41 4.64 -0.22
CA TYR A 43 3.45 6.06 0.05
C TYR A 43 4.69 6.43 0.87
N GLU A 44 5.10 7.68 0.77
CA GLU A 44 6.19 8.32 1.50
C GLU A 44 5.62 9.41 2.40
N VAL A 45 6.13 9.53 3.62
CA VAL A 45 5.76 10.57 4.57
C VAL A 45 6.88 11.60 4.58
N ARG A 46 6.56 12.86 4.28
CA ARG A 46 7.52 13.96 4.34
C ARG A 46 7.09 14.94 5.41
N ASP A 47 7.70 14.83 6.59
CA ASP A 47 7.30 15.65 7.74
C ASP A 47 7.55 17.14 7.50
N ALA A 48 8.63 17.50 6.79
CA ALA A 48 8.98 18.90 6.48
C ALA A 48 7.95 19.60 5.58
N GLU A 49 7.32 18.85 4.69
CA GLU A 49 6.31 19.36 3.75
C GLU A 49 4.87 19.09 4.24
N VAL A 50 4.72 18.31 5.33
CA VAL A 50 3.43 17.85 5.89
C VAL A 50 2.59 17.11 4.84
N ILE A 51 3.22 16.26 4.03
CA ILE A 51 2.54 15.50 2.95
C ILE A 51 2.70 13.99 3.06
N VAL A 52 1.70 13.29 2.54
CA VAL A 52 1.73 11.87 2.20
C VAL A 52 1.77 11.74 0.68
N LEU A 53 2.93 11.37 0.15
CA LEU A 53 3.16 11.24 -1.29
C LEU A 53 2.96 9.80 -1.74
N VAL A 54 2.07 9.55 -2.69
CA VAL A 54 1.94 8.24 -3.33
C VAL A 54 3.07 8.05 -4.33
N VAL A 55 3.94 7.06 -4.10
CA VAL A 55 5.13 6.81 -4.93
C VAL A 55 4.86 5.75 -5.99
N ALA A 56 4.09 4.72 -5.66
CA ALA A 56 3.79 3.62 -6.58
C ALA A 56 2.46 2.95 -6.27
N VAL A 57 1.79 2.44 -7.30
CA VAL A 57 0.61 1.57 -7.20
C VAL A 57 0.80 0.41 -8.16
N GLY A 58 0.57 -0.82 -7.72
CA GLY A 58 0.79 -2.00 -8.57
C GLY A 58 0.00 -3.23 -8.15
N ARG A 59 -0.28 -4.10 -9.13
CA ARG A 59 -0.93 -5.39 -8.94
C ARG A 59 0.08 -6.42 -8.40
N ARG A 60 -0.39 -7.39 -7.63
CA ARG A 60 0.40 -8.56 -7.22
C ARG A 60 0.39 -9.54 -8.39
N GLU A 61 1.51 -9.64 -9.09
CA GLU A 61 1.65 -10.62 -10.19
C GLU A 61 1.64 -12.07 -9.70
N ARG A 62 1.99 -12.29 -8.42
CA ARG A 62 1.99 -13.62 -7.78
C ARG A 62 0.60 -14.21 -7.50
N ASP A 63 -0.50 -13.50 -7.74
CA ASP A 63 -1.83 -14.12 -7.63
C ASP A 63 -2.06 -15.16 -8.73
N ALA A 64 -1.30 -15.13 -9.84
CA ALA A 64 -1.35 -16.17 -10.87
C ALA A 64 -1.04 -17.56 -10.30
N VAL A 65 -0.11 -17.66 -9.35
CA VAL A 65 0.27 -18.93 -8.70
C VAL A 65 -0.87 -19.44 -7.80
N TYR A 66 -1.47 -18.57 -6.99
CA TYR A 66 -2.60 -18.97 -6.12
C TYR A 66 -3.88 -19.26 -6.92
N LEU A 67 -4.15 -18.52 -7.99
CA LEU A 67 -5.30 -18.74 -8.88
C LEU A 67 -5.16 -20.04 -9.69
N ALA A 68 -3.94 -20.44 -10.04
CA ALA A 68 -3.67 -21.73 -10.68
C ALA A 68 -3.94 -22.91 -9.73
N GLU A 69 -3.54 -22.78 -8.46
CA GLU A 69 -3.78 -23.81 -7.44
C GLU A 69 -5.26 -23.92 -7.02
N MET A 70 -6.01 -22.80 -7.01
CA MET A 70 -7.46 -22.81 -6.71
C MET A 70 -8.33 -23.44 -7.82
N LYS A 71 -7.76 -23.75 -8.99
CA LYS A 71 -8.45 -24.44 -10.09
C LYS A 71 -8.27 -25.96 -10.06
N ARG A 72 -7.67 -26.52 -9.00
CA ARG A 72 -7.43 -27.95 -8.86
C ARG A 72 -8.45 -28.61 -7.93
#